data_AF-A0A0L8VSH1-F1
#
_entry.id   AF-A0A0L8VSH1-F1
#
_cell.length_a   1.000
_cell.length_b   1.000
_cell.length_c   1.000
_cell.angle_alpha   90.00
_cell.angle_beta   90.00
_cell.angle_gamma   90.00
#
_symmetry.space_group_name_H-M   'P 1'
#
loop_
_entity.id
_entity.type
_entity.pdbx_description
1 polymer ?
#
loop_
_entity_poly.entity_id
_entity_poly.type
_entity_poly.pdbx_seq_one_letter_code
_entity_poly.pdbx_strand_id
1 'polypeptide(L)'
;MDIFRHTFGNNDDSFIRIPGAFREEPPADLNGRTEDQNSNTNEPTQSRDGRLKSILHFLFQAPLIVLYYLLNFIVRSSRLLKPLLRLHGFYQRKHNRLLDHSSQLHRLLENLENEAQAVTCSEGNGNNDDGSNTDSTSNNESSGVQFSFGSLYNPENGTFSKSIMQNSYTELLDACSEQVKFGVIYLHDPLLDNHMDYVNKILCSEAFVNMIRKYQVLLWYGDVTTSEGLQVSNALKIRQYPLLGIISLKAEKKIELIARVEGSISNYKAQDLEAIFSKNYSRLIQLRQQRQNIEMQRLIRQQQDSRYQDSLRRDQQRESERLEQTQREQMEREHQRIENQWLLWRKSQLKPEPSSDKDASKVAIRLENGQRLVRKFDASLPTEEIYAFVELQLHDMLNSENDTLPVYQPANYQHQYSFKLITPVPRRELDLSTKISDVSGIYPSGNIVMERLDE
;
A
#
# COMPACT_ATOMS: atom_id res chain seq x y z
N MET A 1 20.10 -22.36 -7.41
CA MET A 1 18.84 -22.19 -8.16
C MET A 1 18.81 -23.17 -9.34
N ASP A 2 19.16 -24.44 -9.13
CA ASP A 2 19.37 -25.41 -10.24
C ASP A 2 18.96 -26.84 -9.87
N ILE A 3 17.87 -26.99 -9.12
CA ILE A 3 17.29 -28.32 -8.78
C ILE A 3 15.85 -28.45 -9.32
N PHE A 4 15.30 -27.38 -9.91
CA PHE A 4 13.91 -27.35 -10.40
C PHE A 4 13.74 -27.49 -11.92
N ARG A 5 14.82 -27.64 -12.69
CA ARG A 5 14.76 -27.69 -14.16
C ARG A 5 14.75 -29.09 -14.78
N HIS A 6 14.81 -30.16 -14.00
CA HIS A 6 14.95 -31.52 -14.54
C HIS A 6 13.80 -32.49 -14.25
N THR A 7 12.72 -32.02 -13.62
CA THR A 7 11.58 -32.86 -13.21
C THR A 7 10.30 -32.66 -14.01
N PHE A 8 10.28 -31.74 -14.98
CA PHE A 8 9.12 -31.51 -15.84
C PHE A 8 9.55 -31.34 -17.29
N GLY A 9 9.91 -32.47 -17.91
CA GLY A 9 10.03 -32.63 -19.35
C GLY A 9 9.13 -33.75 -19.81
N ASN A 10 8.20 -33.42 -20.71
CA ASN A 10 7.24 -34.27 -21.42
C ASN A 10 6.10 -34.91 -20.62
N ASN A 11 4.96 -34.22 -20.63
CA ASN A 11 3.74 -34.80 -21.19
C ASN A 11 2.95 -33.68 -21.89
N ASP A 12 2.95 -33.74 -23.21
CA ASP A 12 2.04 -33.03 -24.09
C ASP A 12 0.60 -33.48 -23.78
N ASP A 13 -0.25 -32.55 -23.37
CA ASP A 13 -1.58 -32.36 -23.96
C ASP A 13 -2.26 -31.13 -23.36
N SER A 14 -2.97 -30.38 -24.22
CA SER A 14 -3.78 -29.17 -23.97
C SER A 14 -3.12 -27.79 -24.16
N PHE A 15 -2.39 -27.58 -25.26
CA PHE A 15 -2.27 -26.24 -25.84
C PHE A 15 -3.47 -25.95 -26.77
N ILE A 16 -4.28 -24.97 -26.37
CA ILE A 16 -5.40 -24.42 -27.14
C ILE A 16 -4.84 -23.73 -28.38
N ARG A 17 -5.12 -24.28 -29.57
CA ARG A 17 -4.75 -23.67 -30.86
C ARG A 17 -5.63 -22.44 -31.11
N ILE A 18 -4.99 -21.29 -31.33
CA ILE A 18 -5.63 -20.08 -31.84
C ILE A 18 -6.06 -20.34 -33.30
N PRO A 19 -7.31 -20.04 -33.71
CA PRO A 19 -7.76 -20.30 -35.07
C PRO A 19 -7.04 -19.37 -36.07
N GLY A 20 -6.31 -19.94 -37.04
CA GLY A 20 -5.77 -19.20 -38.19
C GLY A 20 -4.32 -19.49 -38.64
N ALA A 21 -3.57 -20.41 -38.02
CA ALA A 21 -2.18 -20.68 -38.44
C ALA A 21 -2.07 -21.80 -39.51
N PHE A 22 -1.29 -21.53 -40.57
CA PHE A 22 -1.02 -22.41 -41.72
C PHE A 22 -0.15 -23.63 -41.37
N ARG A 23 -0.28 -24.72 -42.14
CA ARG A 23 0.46 -25.99 -41.98
C ARG A 23 1.88 -25.88 -42.56
N GLU A 24 2.89 -26.26 -41.78
CA GLU A 24 4.22 -26.61 -42.29
C GLU A 24 4.42 -28.13 -42.18
N GLU A 25 4.76 -28.75 -43.32
CA GLU A 25 5.14 -30.17 -43.43
C GLU A 25 6.63 -30.34 -43.05
N PRO A 26 7.01 -31.44 -42.36
CA PRO A 26 8.41 -31.78 -42.13
C PRO A 26 9.02 -32.54 -43.32
N PRO A 27 10.33 -32.37 -43.62
CA PRO A 27 10.98 -32.98 -44.77
C PRO A 27 11.44 -34.42 -44.51
N ALA A 28 11.58 -35.12 -45.64
CA ALA A 28 11.87 -36.53 -45.85
C ALA A 28 13.18 -37.06 -45.24
N ASP A 29 13.08 -38.26 -44.64
CA ASP A 29 14.20 -39.18 -44.46
C ASP A 29 14.44 -39.97 -45.77
N LEU A 30 15.68 -39.93 -46.24
CA LEU A 30 16.16 -40.57 -47.47
C LEU A 30 16.84 -41.91 -47.17
N ASN A 31 16.42 -42.89 -47.98
CA ASN A 31 17.07 -44.15 -48.35
C ASN A 31 17.02 -45.26 -47.30
N GLY A 32 16.29 -46.36 -47.52
CA GLY A 32 16.32 -47.22 -48.71
C GLY A 32 17.25 -48.40 -48.39
N ARG A 33 16.98 -49.66 -48.72
CA ARG A 33 16.10 -50.27 -49.72
C ARG A 33 16.24 -51.80 -49.51
N THR A 34 15.17 -52.57 -49.75
CA THR A 34 15.12 -53.96 -50.33
C THR A 34 15.88 -55.09 -49.58
N GLU A 35 15.50 -56.36 -49.57
CA GLU A 35 14.50 -57.18 -50.25
C GLU A 35 14.42 -58.53 -49.49
N ASP A 36 13.39 -59.31 -49.81
CA ASP A 36 13.04 -60.61 -49.25
C ASP A 36 14.18 -61.65 -49.16
N GLN A 37 14.13 -62.53 -48.14
CA GLN A 37 14.22 -63.98 -48.37
C GLN A 37 13.89 -64.85 -47.15
N ASN A 38 13.39 -66.03 -47.48
CA ASN A 38 12.74 -67.04 -46.67
C ASN A 38 13.74 -68.01 -46.01
N SER A 39 13.25 -68.73 -44.99
CA SER A 39 13.67 -70.06 -44.49
C SER A 39 14.77 -70.21 -43.41
N ASN A 40 14.27 -70.63 -42.23
CA ASN A 40 14.71 -71.72 -41.35
C ASN A 40 16.18 -71.87 -40.93
N THR A 41 16.45 -71.67 -39.62
CA THR A 41 17.11 -72.70 -38.77
C THR A 41 16.98 -72.40 -37.24
N ASN A 42 16.28 -73.31 -36.55
CA ASN A 42 16.44 -73.86 -35.18
C ASN A 42 16.84 -73.01 -33.94
N GLU A 43 15.86 -72.91 -33.01
CA GLU A 43 15.89 -73.04 -31.53
C GLU A 43 16.67 -72.04 -30.61
N PRO A 44 16.30 -71.91 -29.30
CA PRO A 44 15.00 -71.55 -28.72
C PRO A 44 15.16 -70.40 -27.67
N THR A 45 14.10 -70.10 -26.91
CA THR A 45 14.07 -69.32 -25.62
C THR A 45 13.64 -67.84 -25.62
N GLN A 46 12.38 -67.53 -25.96
CA GLN A 46 11.70 -66.34 -25.39
C GLN A 46 10.22 -66.61 -25.09
N SER A 47 9.91 -67.31 -23.99
CA SER A 47 8.53 -67.44 -23.47
C SER A 47 8.33 -66.81 -22.08
N ARG A 48 9.34 -66.09 -21.56
CA ARG A 48 9.30 -65.52 -20.20
C ARG A 48 8.92 -64.04 -20.11
N ASP A 49 9.08 -63.28 -21.19
CA ASP A 49 8.92 -61.81 -21.15
C ASP A 49 7.45 -61.33 -21.28
N GLY A 50 6.59 -62.05 -22.00
CA GLY A 50 5.18 -61.67 -22.16
C GLY A 50 4.34 -61.82 -20.88
N ARG A 51 4.62 -62.86 -20.09
CA ARG A 51 3.92 -63.10 -18.81
C ARG A 51 4.35 -62.11 -17.74
N LEU A 52 5.64 -61.75 -17.68
CA LEU A 52 6.13 -60.77 -16.71
C LEU A 52 5.57 -59.37 -16.99
N LYS A 53 5.48 -58.94 -18.26
CA LYS A 53 4.84 -57.66 -18.62
C LYS A 53 3.35 -57.62 -18.24
N SER A 54 2.61 -58.71 -18.46
CA SER A 54 1.19 -58.79 -18.08
C SER A 54 0.98 -58.81 -16.56
N ILE A 55 1.85 -59.47 -15.80
CA ILE A 55 1.78 -59.50 -14.33
C ILE A 55 2.16 -58.13 -13.76
N LEU A 56 3.19 -57.47 -14.31
CA LEU A 56 3.61 -56.13 -13.90
C LEU A 56 2.51 -55.09 -14.13
N HIS A 57 1.82 -55.17 -15.28
CA HIS A 57 0.69 -54.29 -15.58
C HIS A 57 -0.46 -54.47 -14.57
N PHE A 58 -0.79 -55.72 -14.21
CA PHE A 58 -1.80 -55.99 -13.18
C PHE A 58 -1.37 -55.52 -11.78
N LEU A 59 -0.09 -55.68 -11.43
CA LEU A 59 0.47 -55.25 -10.15
C LEU A 59 0.42 -53.73 -9.95
N PHE A 60 0.58 -52.95 -11.03
CA PHE A 60 0.56 -51.49 -10.98
C PHE A 60 -0.84 -50.90 -11.19
N GLN A 61 -1.68 -51.53 -12.01
CA GLN A 61 -3.01 -51.01 -12.34
C GLN A 61 -4.03 -51.23 -11.22
N ALA A 62 -3.97 -52.37 -10.51
CA ALA A 62 -4.88 -52.66 -9.41
C ALA A 62 -4.81 -51.64 -8.25
N PRO A 63 -3.62 -51.27 -7.70
CA PRO A 63 -3.56 -50.26 -6.63
C PRO A 63 -3.99 -48.87 -7.11
N LEU A 64 -3.78 -48.53 -8.38
CA LEU A 64 -4.15 -47.24 -8.96
C LEU A 64 -5.69 -47.12 -9.11
N ILE A 65 -6.36 -48.21 -9.49
CA ILE A 65 -7.83 -48.28 -9.54
C ILE A 65 -8.42 -48.18 -8.13
N VAL A 66 -7.85 -48.90 -7.16
CA VAL A 66 -8.28 -48.82 -5.75
C VAL A 66 -8.11 -47.40 -5.22
N LEU A 67 -6.97 -46.75 -5.51
CA LEU A 67 -6.71 -45.36 -5.14
C LEU A 67 -7.71 -44.39 -5.78
N TYR A 68 -8.05 -44.58 -7.06
CA TYR A 68 -9.04 -43.77 -7.77
C TYR A 68 -10.41 -43.83 -7.10
N TYR A 69 -10.89 -45.03 -6.76
CA TYR A 69 -12.18 -45.18 -6.08
C TYR A 69 -12.15 -44.67 -4.64
N LEU A 70 -11.03 -44.81 -3.94
CA LEU A 70 -10.84 -44.27 -2.58
C LEU A 70 -10.87 -42.74 -2.59
N LEU A 71 -10.19 -42.10 -3.56
CA LEU A 71 -10.23 -40.65 -3.74
C LEU A 71 -11.66 -40.17 -4.05
N ASN A 72 -12.37 -40.87 -4.93
CA ASN A 72 -13.75 -40.52 -5.29
C ASN A 72 -14.71 -40.70 -4.09
N PHE A 73 -14.47 -41.71 -3.24
CA PHE A 73 -15.19 -41.91 -1.99
C PHE A 73 -14.95 -40.77 -0.99
N ILE A 74 -13.70 -40.30 -0.83
CA ILE A 74 -13.36 -39.14 0.01
C ILE A 74 -14.07 -37.87 -0.50
N VAL A 75 -14.05 -37.63 -1.82
CA VAL A 75 -14.72 -36.46 -2.39
C VAL A 75 -16.24 -36.53 -2.18
N ARG A 76 -16.86 -37.70 -2.34
CA ARG A 76 -18.30 -37.88 -2.04
C ARG A 76 -18.62 -37.73 -0.56
N SER A 77 -17.83 -38.31 0.34
CA SER A 77 -18.05 -38.20 1.79
C SER A 77 -17.89 -36.76 2.29
N SER A 78 -16.97 -35.99 1.72
CA SER A 78 -16.82 -34.56 2.04
C SER A 78 -18.07 -33.73 1.74
N ARG A 79 -18.85 -34.11 0.71
CA ARG A 79 -20.11 -33.42 0.38
C ARG A 79 -21.23 -33.75 1.37
N LEU A 80 -21.20 -34.94 1.97
CA LEU A 80 -22.13 -35.35 3.02
C LEU A 80 -21.84 -34.69 4.38
N LEU A 81 -20.61 -34.22 4.60
CA LEU A 81 -20.19 -33.49 5.82
C LEU A 81 -20.51 -31.98 5.80
N LYS A 82 -20.82 -31.39 4.65
CA LYS A 82 -21.25 -29.99 4.52
C LYS A 82 -22.43 -29.57 5.42
N PRO A 83 -23.50 -30.37 5.59
CA PRO A 83 -24.58 -30.02 6.53
C PRO A 83 -24.14 -30.01 8.01
N LEU A 84 -23.20 -30.87 8.42
CA LEU A 84 -22.65 -30.87 9.78
C LEU A 84 -21.81 -29.62 10.07
N LEU A 85 -21.06 -29.14 9.07
CA LEU A 85 -20.32 -27.87 9.16
C LEU A 85 -21.25 -26.65 9.33
N ARG A 86 -22.47 -26.68 8.76
CA ARG A 86 -23.48 -25.63 9.01
C ARG A 86 -24.03 -25.66 10.43
N LEU A 87 -24.19 -26.86 11.02
CA LEU A 87 -24.57 -27.02 12.43
C LEU A 87 -23.49 -26.50 13.38
N HIS A 88 -22.21 -26.70 13.03
CA HIS A 88 -21.08 -26.10 13.75
C HIS A 88 -21.16 -24.57 13.78
N GLY A 89 -21.52 -23.94 12.65
CA GLY A 89 -21.75 -22.49 12.59
C GLY A 89 -22.91 -22.00 13.47
N PHE A 90 -23.96 -22.81 13.64
CA PHE A 90 -25.07 -22.52 14.56
C PHE A 90 -24.66 -22.63 16.03
N TYR A 91 -23.81 -23.61 16.36
CA TYR A 91 -23.23 -23.76 17.70
C TYR A 91 -22.28 -22.61 18.05
N GLN A 92 -21.43 -22.19 17.11
CA GLN A 92 -20.58 -21.00 17.28
C GLN A 92 -21.40 -19.72 17.48
N ARG A 93 -22.51 -19.53 16.74
CA ARG A 93 -23.39 -18.37 16.90
C ARG A 93 -24.12 -18.33 18.25
N LYS A 94 -24.53 -19.48 18.78
CA LYS A 94 -25.16 -19.58 20.10
C LYS A 94 -24.15 -19.35 21.24
N HIS A 95 -22.90 -19.77 21.05
CA HIS A 95 -21.84 -19.54 22.03
C HIS A 95 -21.47 -18.06 22.15
N ASN A 96 -21.42 -17.32 21.03
CA ASN A 96 -21.14 -15.89 21.03
C ASN A 96 -22.20 -15.04 21.75
N ARG A 97 -23.47 -15.46 21.76
CA ARG A 97 -24.53 -14.80 22.55
C ARG A 97 -24.40 -15.04 24.06
N LEU A 98 -23.70 -16.08 24.48
CA LEU A 98 -23.35 -16.33 25.90
C LEU A 98 -22.03 -15.62 26.31
N LEU A 99 -21.34 -14.99 25.36
CA LEU A 99 -20.06 -14.29 25.55
C LEU A 99 -20.20 -12.76 25.44
N ASP A 100 -21.41 -12.20 25.53
CA ASP A 100 -21.56 -10.75 25.60
C ASP A 100 -21.17 -10.27 27.01
N HIS A 101 -19.86 -10.18 27.24
CA HIS A 101 -19.22 -9.77 28.48
C HIS A 101 -19.70 -8.38 28.93
N SER A 102 -20.00 -7.49 27.97
CA SER A 102 -20.54 -6.16 28.26
C SER A 102 -21.91 -6.22 28.93
N SER A 103 -22.83 -7.03 28.39
CA SER A 103 -24.15 -7.25 28.97
C SER A 103 -24.08 -7.93 30.35
N GLN A 104 -23.13 -8.87 30.54
CA GLN A 104 -22.92 -9.53 31.83
C GLN A 104 -22.42 -8.55 32.90
N LEU A 105 -21.46 -7.70 32.56
CA LEU A 105 -20.94 -6.68 33.46
C LEU A 105 -22.01 -5.64 33.79
N HIS A 106 -22.77 -5.16 32.80
CA HIS A 106 -23.85 -4.20 33.04
C HIS A 106 -24.89 -4.76 34.01
N ARG A 107 -25.32 -6.02 33.80
CA ARG A 107 -26.25 -6.70 34.71
C ARG A 107 -25.69 -6.84 36.12
N LEU A 108 -24.39 -7.16 36.25
CA LEU A 108 -23.72 -7.24 37.54
C LEU A 108 -23.71 -5.88 38.24
N LEU A 109 -23.34 -4.80 37.54
CA LEU A 109 -23.32 -3.46 38.12
C LEU A 109 -24.72 -3.00 38.53
N GLU A 110 -25.75 -3.28 37.72
CA GLU A 110 -27.15 -2.99 38.05
C GLU A 110 -27.61 -3.77 39.30
N ASN A 111 -27.26 -5.06 39.41
CA ASN A 111 -27.56 -5.86 40.60
C ASN A 111 -26.87 -5.29 41.85
N LEU A 112 -25.58 -4.98 41.78
CA LEU A 112 -24.83 -4.40 42.89
C LEU A 112 -25.38 -3.02 43.28
N GLU A 113 -25.83 -2.22 42.32
CA GLU A 113 -26.48 -0.93 42.59
C GLU A 113 -27.80 -1.12 43.34
N ASN A 114 -28.66 -2.04 42.87
CA ASN A 114 -29.93 -2.33 43.51
C ASN A 114 -29.76 -2.88 44.93
N GLU A 115 -28.81 -3.80 45.13
CA GLU A 115 -28.49 -4.37 46.45
C GLU A 115 -27.88 -3.33 47.39
N ALA A 116 -27.03 -2.43 46.89
CA ALA A 116 -26.45 -1.35 47.69
C ALA A 116 -27.52 -0.36 48.16
N GLN A 117 -28.51 -0.06 47.31
CA GLN A 117 -29.66 0.76 47.69
C GLN A 117 -30.55 0.06 48.72
N ALA A 118 -30.80 -1.24 48.57
CA ALA A 118 -31.62 -1.99 49.53
C ALA A 118 -31.02 -1.99 50.95
N VAL A 119 -29.69 -2.15 51.06
CA VAL A 119 -28.99 -2.14 52.35
C VAL A 119 -29.09 -0.78 53.04
N THR A 120 -28.90 0.32 52.31
CA THR A 120 -29.00 1.68 52.89
C THR A 120 -30.43 2.03 53.35
N CYS A 121 -31.45 1.53 52.66
CA CYS A 121 -32.85 1.68 53.09
C CYS A 121 -33.22 0.83 54.32
N SER A 122 -32.64 -0.37 54.46
CA SER A 122 -32.92 -1.26 55.59
C SER A 122 -32.32 -0.74 56.91
N GLU A 123 -31.14 -0.12 56.87
CA GLU A 123 -30.52 0.49 58.07
C GLU A 123 -31.27 1.75 58.54
N GLY A 124 -31.96 2.46 57.64
CA GLY A 124 -32.75 3.65 57.95
C GLY A 124 -34.10 3.39 58.65
N ASN A 125 -34.61 2.15 58.64
CA ASN A 125 -35.95 1.82 59.13
C ASN A 125 -35.96 1.03 60.46
N GLY A 126 -34.80 0.91 61.12
CA GLY A 126 -34.62 0.12 62.34
C GLY A 126 -34.92 0.84 63.68
N ASN A 127 -35.33 2.10 63.67
CA ASN A 127 -35.69 2.84 64.89
C ASN A 127 -37.08 3.46 64.77
N ASN A 128 -38.11 2.67 65.08
CA ASN A 128 -39.41 3.18 65.53
C ASN A 128 -39.91 2.22 66.61
N ASP A 129 -39.44 2.45 67.84
CA ASP A 129 -40.17 2.19 69.09
C ASP A 129 -39.32 2.72 70.25
N ASP A 130 -39.53 4.00 70.59
CA ASP A 130 -39.93 4.45 71.93
C ASP A 130 -39.70 5.96 72.08
N GLY A 131 -40.75 6.65 72.55
CA GLY A 131 -40.72 8.08 72.77
C GLY A 131 -39.94 8.48 74.02
N SER A 132 -39.02 9.42 73.87
CA SER A 132 -38.72 10.43 74.90
C SER A 132 -37.92 11.59 74.31
N ASN A 133 -38.46 12.80 74.45
CA ASN A 133 -37.77 14.05 74.19
C ASN A 133 -36.54 14.19 75.12
N THR A 134 -35.35 14.28 74.55
CA THR A 134 -34.18 14.91 75.19
C THR A 134 -33.27 15.53 74.13
N ASP A 135 -32.93 16.80 74.35
CA ASP A 135 -32.07 17.66 73.52
C ASP A 135 -30.81 16.98 72.98
N SER A 136 -30.60 17.05 71.68
CA SER A 136 -29.36 16.67 71.01
C SER A 136 -28.54 17.91 70.65
N THR A 137 -27.61 18.23 71.53
CA THR A 137 -26.40 19.02 71.25
C THR A 137 -25.66 18.42 70.06
N SER A 138 -25.54 19.19 68.98
CA SER A 138 -24.86 18.83 67.75
C SER A 138 -23.34 18.77 67.94
N ASN A 139 -22.82 17.60 68.29
CA ASN A 139 -21.42 17.25 68.04
C ASN A 139 -21.35 16.50 66.72
N ASN A 140 -21.22 17.24 65.62
CA ASN A 140 -20.83 16.71 64.32
C ASN A 140 -19.36 16.29 64.37
N GLU A 141 -19.10 15.08 64.91
CA GLU A 141 -17.91 14.34 64.51
C GLU A 141 -18.14 13.85 63.06
N SER A 142 -17.18 14.21 62.20
CA SER A 142 -17.17 14.06 60.75
C SER A 142 -17.50 12.64 60.28
N SER A 143 -18.78 12.39 59.99
CA SER A 143 -19.20 11.25 59.18
C SER A 143 -18.75 11.49 57.75
N GLY A 144 -17.71 10.76 57.32
CA GLY A 144 -17.11 10.90 55.99
C GLY A 144 -18.15 10.75 54.89
N VAL A 145 -17.98 11.51 53.80
CA VAL A 145 -18.85 11.46 52.62
C VAL A 145 -18.77 10.06 52.02
N GLN A 146 -19.77 9.23 52.27
CA GLN A 146 -19.86 7.90 51.67
C GLN A 146 -20.42 8.05 50.25
N PHE A 147 -19.62 7.70 49.24
CA PHE A 147 -20.08 7.73 47.87
C PHE A 147 -21.08 6.60 47.64
N SER A 148 -22.18 6.87 46.92
CA SER A 148 -23.11 5.81 46.51
C SER A 148 -22.51 5.02 45.34
N PHE A 149 -22.69 3.70 45.33
CA PHE A 149 -22.17 2.82 44.28
C PHE A 149 -22.59 3.28 42.87
N GLY A 150 -23.88 3.59 42.68
CA GLY A 150 -24.40 4.07 41.39
C GLY A 150 -23.74 5.38 40.92
N SER A 151 -23.44 6.31 41.84
CA SER A 151 -22.76 7.57 41.48
C SER A 151 -21.31 7.38 41.00
N LEU A 152 -20.65 6.30 41.43
CA LEU A 152 -19.27 6.02 41.09
C LEU A 152 -19.15 5.13 39.86
N TYR A 153 -19.90 4.03 39.81
CA TYR A 153 -19.67 2.91 38.90
C TYR A 153 -20.70 2.77 37.79
N ASN A 154 -21.71 3.64 37.73
CA ASN A 154 -22.69 3.61 36.65
C ASN A 154 -21.98 3.81 35.29
N PRO A 155 -22.19 2.92 34.31
CA PRO A 155 -21.44 2.95 33.04
C PRO A 155 -21.73 4.19 32.18
N GLU A 156 -22.91 4.80 32.31
CA GLU A 156 -23.33 5.95 31.48
C GLU A 156 -23.00 7.29 32.16
N ASN A 157 -23.32 7.42 33.45
CA ASN A 157 -23.27 8.70 34.18
C ASN A 157 -22.36 8.69 35.42
N GLY A 158 -21.64 7.58 35.67
CA GLY A 158 -20.81 7.42 36.85
C GLY A 158 -19.55 8.28 36.81
N THR A 159 -19.02 8.57 38.00
CA THR A 159 -17.76 9.32 38.17
C THR A 159 -16.58 8.58 37.54
N PHE A 160 -16.58 7.25 37.60
CA PHE A 160 -15.65 6.42 36.84
C PHE A 160 -16.20 6.24 35.42
N SER A 161 -15.85 7.20 34.56
CA SER A 161 -16.17 7.16 33.13
C SER A 161 -15.78 5.82 32.47
N LYS A 162 -16.43 5.50 31.35
CA LYS A 162 -16.11 4.37 30.45
C LYS A 162 -14.61 4.19 30.13
N SER A 163 -13.79 5.23 30.27
CA SER A 163 -12.34 5.11 30.11
C SER A 163 -11.62 4.30 31.22
N ILE A 164 -12.23 4.15 32.40
CA ILE A 164 -11.66 3.46 33.57
C ILE A 164 -12.21 2.03 33.64
N MET A 165 -13.53 1.88 33.47
CA MET A 165 -14.22 0.59 33.51
C MET A 165 -13.98 -0.21 32.22
N GLN A 166 -13.61 -1.48 32.35
CA GLN A 166 -13.38 -2.39 31.24
C GLN A 166 -14.49 -3.44 31.19
N ASN A 167 -14.97 -3.81 30.00
CA ASN A 167 -16.14 -4.70 29.86
C ASN A 167 -15.78 -6.16 30.10
N SER A 168 -14.53 -6.53 29.82
CA SER A 168 -14.02 -7.90 29.97
C SER A 168 -12.64 -7.92 30.61
N TYR A 169 -12.31 -9.04 31.24
CA TYR A 169 -10.98 -9.34 31.75
C TYR A 169 -9.90 -9.24 30.67
N THR A 170 -10.16 -9.71 29.44
CA THR A 170 -9.16 -9.62 28.35
C THR A 170 -8.94 -8.17 27.93
N GLU A 171 -10.01 -7.39 27.85
CA GLU A 171 -9.96 -5.96 27.57
C GLU A 171 -9.16 -5.22 28.66
N LEU A 172 -9.35 -5.59 29.93
CA LEU A 172 -8.54 -5.07 31.03
C LEU A 172 -7.04 -5.36 30.84
N LEU A 173 -6.69 -6.60 30.49
CA LEU A 173 -5.28 -6.96 30.26
C LEU A 173 -4.68 -6.18 29.10
N ASP A 174 -5.39 -6.09 27.98
CA ASP A 174 -4.94 -5.36 26.80
C ASP A 174 -4.79 -3.87 27.10
N ALA A 175 -5.78 -3.26 27.75
CA ALA A 175 -5.74 -1.85 28.14
C ALA A 175 -4.64 -1.56 29.17
N CYS A 176 -4.39 -2.46 30.14
CA CYS A 176 -3.26 -2.34 31.07
C CYS A 176 -1.91 -2.40 30.34
N SER A 177 -1.81 -3.27 29.33
CA SER A 177 -0.62 -3.42 28.51
C SER A 177 -0.41 -2.21 27.62
N GLU A 178 -1.42 -1.76 26.86
CA GLU A 178 -1.33 -0.66 25.90
C GLU A 178 -1.13 0.68 26.58
N GLN A 179 -1.96 1.01 27.57
CA GLN A 179 -1.96 2.31 28.23
C GLN A 179 -0.91 2.41 29.34
N VAL A 180 -0.25 1.30 29.69
CA VAL A 180 0.70 1.21 30.82
C VAL A 180 0.05 1.80 32.07
N LYS A 181 -1.01 1.12 32.53
CA LYS A 181 -1.81 1.49 33.70
C LYS A 181 -1.94 0.29 34.65
N PHE A 182 -2.31 0.57 35.90
CA PHE A 182 -2.71 -0.47 36.83
C PHE A 182 -4.10 -1.00 36.45
N GLY A 183 -4.34 -2.27 36.71
CA GLY A 183 -5.67 -2.86 36.67
C GLY A 183 -6.08 -3.34 38.05
N VAL A 184 -7.35 -3.17 38.39
CA VAL A 184 -7.97 -3.74 39.58
C VAL A 184 -9.07 -4.68 39.13
N ILE A 185 -9.05 -5.87 39.69
CA ILE A 185 -9.98 -6.95 39.45
C ILE A 185 -10.79 -7.12 40.73
N TYR A 186 -12.09 -6.91 40.65
CA TYR A 186 -13.01 -7.24 41.73
C TYR A 186 -13.85 -8.45 41.33
N LEU A 187 -13.76 -9.54 42.10
CA LEU A 187 -14.64 -10.69 41.94
C LEU A 187 -15.64 -10.77 43.09
N HIS A 188 -16.90 -10.74 42.69
CA HIS A 188 -18.06 -10.80 43.55
C HIS A 188 -18.61 -12.22 43.63
N ASP A 189 -19.05 -12.63 44.82
CA ASP A 189 -19.81 -13.86 45.03
C ASP A 189 -21.15 -13.50 45.69
N PRO A 190 -22.27 -13.57 44.94
CA PRO A 190 -23.58 -13.19 45.43
C PRO A 190 -24.15 -14.18 46.46
N LEU A 191 -23.53 -15.35 46.64
CA LEU A 191 -23.99 -16.38 47.58
C LEU A 191 -23.49 -16.16 49.01
N LEU A 192 -22.68 -15.12 49.25
CA LEU A 192 -22.17 -14.78 50.58
C LEU A 192 -23.19 -13.94 51.37
N ASP A 193 -23.39 -14.27 52.66
CA ASP A 193 -24.33 -13.56 53.54
C ASP A 193 -24.03 -12.04 53.62
N ASN A 194 -22.75 -11.66 53.66
CA ASN A 194 -22.29 -10.27 53.74
C ASN A 194 -21.61 -9.80 52.45
N HIS A 195 -22.16 -10.15 51.28
CA HIS A 195 -21.58 -9.83 49.97
C HIS A 195 -21.41 -8.32 49.70
N MET A 196 -22.29 -7.47 50.26
CA MET A 196 -22.26 -6.01 50.04
C MET A 196 -21.31 -5.22 50.95
N ASP A 197 -20.84 -5.82 52.05
CA ASP A 197 -19.93 -5.14 52.99
C ASP A 197 -18.66 -4.65 52.27
N TYR A 198 -18.13 -5.47 51.38
CA TYR A 198 -16.94 -5.13 50.60
C TYR A 198 -17.18 -3.95 49.66
N VAL A 199 -18.34 -3.93 49.00
CA VAL A 199 -18.69 -2.86 48.06
C VAL A 199 -18.87 -1.53 48.79
N ASN A 200 -19.64 -1.53 49.87
CA ASN A 200 -20.01 -0.30 50.58
C ASN A 200 -18.88 0.27 51.44
N LYS A 201 -18.08 -0.59 52.09
CA LYS A 201 -17.03 -0.15 53.02
C LYS A 201 -15.65 -0.03 52.38
N ILE A 202 -15.36 -0.75 51.30
CA ILE A 202 -14.07 -0.66 50.59
C ILE A 202 -14.20 0.09 49.27
N LEU A 203 -14.99 -0.42 48.31
CA LEU A 203 -15.03 0.16 46.96
C LEU A 203 -15.61 1.58 46.96
N CYS A 204 -16.64 1.81 47.76
CA CYS A 204 -17.25 3.13 47.92
C CYS A 204 -16.53 4.05 48.93
N SER A 205 -15.41 3.60 49.51
CA SER A 205 -14.63 4.43 50.43
C SER A 205 -13.91 5.56 49.70
N GLU A 206 -13.82 6.72 50.33
CA GLU A 206 -13.07 7.86 49.80
C GLU A 206 -11.60 7.52 49.54
N ALA A 207 -10.98 6.74 50.45
CA ALA A 207 -9.60 6.31 50.31
C ALA A 207 -9.38 5.50 49.01
N PHE A 208 -10.28 4.57 48.70
CA PHE A 208 -10.20 3.79 47.47
C PHE A 208 -10.44 4.66 46.23
N VAL A 209 -11.47 5.49 46.22
CA VAL A 209 -11.80 6.37 45.07
C VAL A 209 -10.64 7.31 44.76
N ASN A 210 -10.06 7.94 45.78
CA ASN A 210 -8.90 8.82 45.63
C ASN A 210 -7.68 8.07 45.10
N MET A 211 -7.47 6.82 45.53
CA MET A 211 -6.40 5.95 45.03
C MET A 211 -6.57 5.61 43.55
N ILE A 212 -7.78 5.23 43.12
CA ILE A 212 -8.08 4.93 41.71
C ILE A 212 -7.82 6.15 40.83
N ARG A 213 -8.24 7.35 41.25
CA ARG A 213 -8.00 8.61 40.52
C ARG A 213 -6.51 8.97 40.48
N LYS A 214 -5.83 8.92 41.63
CA LYS A 214 -4.41 9.28 41.79
C LYS A 214 -3.49 8.44 40.88
N TYR A 215 -3.76 7.14 40.79
CA TYR A 215 -2.92 6.20 40.04
C TYR A 215 -3.47 5.85 38.64
N GLN A 216 -4.55 6.49 38.20
CA GLN A 216 -5.21 6.27 36.90
C GLN A 216 -5.46 4.78 36.63
N VAL A 217 -6.08 4.10 37.58
CA VAL A 217 -6.29 2.65 37.58
C VAL A 217 -7.47 2.27 36.69
N LEU A 218 -7.37 1.16 35.98
CA LEU A 218 -8.46 0.54 35.22
C LEU A 218 -9.20 -0.48 36.10
N LEU A 219 -10.51 -0.57 35.99
CA LEU A 219 -11.35 -1.42 36.84
C LEU A 219 -12.08 -2.47 36.01
N TRP A 220 -12.14 -3.70 36.52
CA TRP A 220 -13.01 -4.75 36.00
C TRP A 220 -13.73 -5.46 37.15
N TYR A 221 -15.00 -5.77 36.90
CA TYR A 221 -15.90 -6.42 37.84
C TYR A 221 -16.35 -7.75 37.23
N GLY A 222 -16.24 -8.83 37.99
CA GLY A 222 -16.70 -10.14 37.57
C GLY A 222 -17.48 -10.83 38.68
N ASP A 223 -18.49 -11.61 38.30
CA ASP A 223 -19.21 -12.48 39.22
C ASP A 223 -18.72 -13.92 39.02
N VAL A 224 -18.42 -14.60 40.12
CA VAL A 224 -17.96 -16.01 40.13
C VAL A 224 -18.99 -16.95 39.52
N THR A 225 -20.28 -16.61 39.55
CA THR A 225 -21.33 -17.42 38.90
C THR A 225 -21.25 -17.38 37.37
N THR A 226 -20.59 -16.36 36.80
CA THR A 226 -20.39 -16.23 35.36
C THR A 226 -19.20 -17.08 34.88
N SER A 227 -19.25 -17.51 33.61
CA SER A 227 -18.14 -18.31 33.04
C SER A 227 -16.82 -17.54 33.02
N GLU A 228 -16.86 -16.23 32.78
CA GLU A 228 -15.67 -15.37 32.75
C GLU A 228 -15.10 -15.20 34.16
N GLY A 229 -15.94 -14.82 35.14
CA GLY A 229 -15.50 -14.65 36.52
C GLY A 229 -14.92 -15.94 37.11
N LEU A 230 -15.54 -17.09 36.83
CA LEU A 230 -15.02 -18.40 37.25
C LEU A 230 -13.68 -18.75 36.58
N GLN A 231 -13.53 -18.46 35.29
CA GLN A 231 -12.27 -18.69 34.58
C GLN A 231 -11.14 -17.81 35.15
N VAL A 232 -11.41 -16.54 35.40
CA VAL A 232 -10.44 -15.61 36.00
C VAL A 232 -10.09 -16.04 37.41
N SER A 233 -11.07 -16.49 38.19
CA SER A 233 -10.81 -17.01 39.53
C SER A 233 -9.88 -18.22 39.53
N ASN A 234 -10.15 -19.19 38.64
CA ASN A 234 -9.31 -20.37 38.47
C ASN A 234 -7.90 -19.99 37.98
N ALA A 235 -7.78 -19.02 37.06
CA ALA A 235 -6.50 -18.52 36.55
C ALA A 235 -5.65 -17.85 37.63
N LEU A 236 -6.28 -17.06 38.51
CA LEU A 236 -5.65 -16.39 39.64
C LEU A 236 -5.47 -17.30 40.87
N LYS A 237 -6.02 -18.53 40.83
CA LYS A 237 -5.98 -19.54 41.91
C LYS A 237 -6.48 -18.98 43.24
N ILE A 238 -7.63 -18.32 43.19
CA ILE A 238 -8.27 -17.70 44.35
C ILE A 238 -8.84 -18.77 45.27
N ARG A 239 -8.76 -18.56 46.58
CA ARG A 239 -9.29 -19.51 47.57
C ARG A 239 -10.52 -18.99 48.31
N GLN A 240 -10.67 -17.68 48.43
CA GLN A 240 -11.76 -17.05 49.18
C GLN A 240 -12.30 -15.83 48.43
N TYR A 241 -13.60 -15.62 48.54
CA TYR A 241 -14.30 -14.46 48.00
C TYR A 241 -14.84 -13.57 49.11
N PRO A 242 -15.07 -12.27 48.85
CA PRO A 242 -14.73 -11.54 47.62
C PRO A 242 -13.21 -11.40 47.40
N LEU A 243 -12.78 -11.17 46.15
CA LEU A 243 -11.39 -10.88 45.79
C LEU A 243 -11.25 -9.43 45.32
N LEU A 244 -10.22 -8.74 45.81
CA LEU A 244 -9.63 -7.57 45.18
C LEU A 244 -8.19 -7.87 44.72
N GLY A 245 -8.00 -8.00 43.41
CA GLY A 245 -6.70 -8.25 42.78
C GLY A 245 -6.15 -6.98 42.13
N ILE A 246 -4.86 -6.72 42.27
CA ILE A 246 -4.15 -5.61 41.61
C ILE A 246 -3.14 -6.18 40.63
N ILE A 247 -3.28 -5.81 39.36
CA ILE A 247 -2.37 -6.19 38.29
C ILE A 247 -1.60 -4.97 37.78
N SER A 248 -0.37 -5.18 37.34
CA SER A 248 0.35 -4.17 36.54
C SER A 248 1.38 -4.79 35.62
N LEU A 249 1.87 -3.98 34.69
CA LEU A 249 2.86 -4.37 33.69
C LEU A 249 4.24 -4.57 34.35
N LYS A 250 4.76 -5.80 34.28
CA LYS A 250 6.11 -6.15 34.74
C LYS A 250 7.16 -5.77 33.69
N ALA A 251 6.93 -6.23 32.46
CA ALA A 251 7.81 -6.03 31.31
C ALA A 251 6.93 -5.78 30.09
N GLU A 252 7.51 -5.41 28.94
CA GLU A 252 6.80 -4.84 27.78
C GLU A 252 5.40 -5.42 27.47
N LYS A 253 5.20 -6.73 27.59
CA LYS A 253 3.89 -7.40 27.45
C LYS A 253 3.50 -8.34 28.58
N LYS A 254 4.30 -8.42 29.66
CA LYS A 254 4.05 -9.36 30.75
C LYS A 254 3.35 -8.65 31.90
N ILE A 255 2.08 -8.99 32.12
CA ILE A 255 1.30 -8.51 33.26
C ILE A 255 1.51 -9.45 34.45
N GLU A 256 1.62 -8.90 35.65
CA GLU A 256 1.72 -9.67 36.89
C GLU A 256 0.68 -9.22 37.91
N LEU A 257 0.19 -10.16 38.71
CA LEU A 257 -0.61 -9.87 39.90
C LEU A 257 0.34 -9.42 41.01
N ILE A 258 0.25 -8.16 41.40
CA ILE A 258 1.14 -7.52 42.37
C ILE A 258 0.60 -7.66 43.79
N ALA A 259 -0.72 -7.64 43.94
CA ALA A 259 -1.38 -7.80 45.22
C ALA A 259 -2.74 -8.48 45.06
N ARG A 260 -3.17 -9.12 46.15
CA ARG A 260 -4.50 -9.69 46.28
C ARG A 260 -4.97 -9.58 47.72
N VAL A 261 -6.23 -9.23 47.89
CA VAL A 261 -6.94 -9.26 49.18
C VAL A 261 -8.10 -10.23 48.99
N GLU A 262 -8.03 -11.38 49.68
CA GLU A 262 -9.02 -12.45 49.61
C GLU A 262 -9.85 -12.48 50.90
N GLY A 263 -11.15 -12.74 50.78
CA GLY A 263 -12.04 -13.05 51.89
C GLY A 263 -12.52 -11.84 52.69
N SER A 264 -12.58 -11.99 54.02
CA SER A 264 -13.18 -11.02 54.93
C SER A 264 -12.59 -9.61 54.81
N ILE A 265 -13.44 -8.60 55.01
CA ILE A 265 -13.10 -7.18 54.99
C ILE A 265 -11.95 -6.81 55.95
N SER A 266 -11.76 -7.56 57.04
CA SER A 266 -10.66 -7.34 58.00
C SER A 266 -9.26 -7.50 57.38
N ASN A 267 -9.16 -8.23 56.27
CA ASN A 267 -7.91 -8.41 55.54
C ASN A 267 -7.53 -7.17 54.72
N TYR A 268 -8.46 -6.23 54.52
CA TYR A 268 -8.23 -5.00 53.78
C TYR A 268 -7.64 -3.92 54.69
N LYS A 269 -6.52 -3.33 54.25
CA LYS A 269 -5.93 -2.13 54.83
C LYS A 269 -5.59 -1.16 53.73
N ALA A 270 -6.20 0.03 53.74
CA ALA A 270 -6.00 1.04 52.70
C ALA A 270 -4.53 1.49 52.57
N GLN A 271 -3.83 1.58 53.71
CA GLN A 271 -2.41 1.97 53.78
C GLN A 271 -1.49 0.96 53.07
N ASP A 272 -1.76 -0.34 53.24
CA ASP A 272 -0.98 -1.40 52.60
C ASP A 272 -1.16 -1.37 51.08
N LEU A 273 -2.38 -1.13 50.60
CA LEU A 273 -2.64 -0.98 49.18
C LEU A 273 -1.96 0.28 48.61
N GLU A 274 -2.02 1.42 49.29
CA GLU A 274 -1.35 2.64 48.84
C GLU A 274 0.19 2.45 48.79
N ALA A 275 0.78 1.73 49.75
CA ALA A 275 2.19 1.38 49.74
C ALA A 275 2.56 0.52 48.50
N ILE A 276 1.67 -0.40 48.11
CA ILE A 276 1.86 -1.24 46.92
C ILE A 276 1.77 -0.41 45.63
N PHE A 277 0.77 0.48 45.52
CA PHE A 277 0.65 1.37 44.37
C PHE A 277 1.85 2.30 44.24
N SER A 278 2.20 3.01 45.32
CA SER A 278 3.33 3.95 45.32
C SER A 278 4.66 3.29 44.94
N LYS A 279 4.94 2.09 45.47
CA LYS A 279 6.14 1.31 45.13
C LYS A 279 6.21 0.95 43.65
N ASN A 280 5.10 0.52 43.04
CA ASN A 280 5.08 0.10 41.64
C ASN A 280 4.85 1.25 40.66
N TYR A 281 4.39 2.40 41.14
CA TYR A 281 4.08 3.56 40.30
C TYR A 281 5.35 4.15 39.66
N SER A 282 6.46 4.19 40.40
CA SER A 282 7.76 4.65 39.87
C SER A 282 8.20 3.82 38.66
N ARG A 283 8.10 2.50 38.77
CA ARG A 283 8.38 1.55 37.68
C ARG A 283 7.44 1.77 36.48
N LEU A 284 6.16 1.96 36.74
CA LEU A 284 5.16 2.18 35.70
C LEU A 284 5.40 3.49 34.94
N ILE A 285 5.79 4.55 35.64
CA ILE A 285 6.23 5.82 35.02
C ILE A 285 7.45 5.61 34.12
N GLN A 286 8.46 4.87 34.59
CA GLN A 286 9.65 4.55 33.78
C GLN A 286 9.28 3.82 32.49
N LEU A 287 8.39 2.83 32.56
CA LEU A 287 7.90 2.10 31.38
C LEU A 287 7.14 3.03 30.41
N ARG A 288 6.32 3.94 30.93
CA ARG A 288 5.60 4.93 30.12
C ARG A 288 6.56 5.87 29.40
N GLN A 289 7.56 6.39 30.11
CA GLN A 289 8.60 7.24 29.52
C GLN A 289 9.41 6.50 28.46
N GLN A 290 9.76 5.22 28.71
CA GLN A 290 10.47 4.39 27.74
C GLN A 290 9.67 4.22 26.44
N ARG A 291 8.36 3.93 26.53
CA ARG A 291 7.51 3.81 25.33
C ARG A 291 7.39 5.13 24.57
N GLN A 292 7.16 6.23 25.28
CA GLN A 292 7.10 7.57 24.66
C GLN A 292 8.42 7.91 23.95
N ASN A 293 9.56 7.58 24.54
CA ASN A 293 10.87 7.78 23.90
C ASN A 293 11.02 6.95 22.62
N ILE A 294 10.59 5.68 22.62
CA ILE A 294 10.64 4.81 21.44
C ILE A 294 9.73 5.37 20.32
N GLU A 295 8.52 5.80 20.64
CA GLU A 295 7.59 6.38 19.67
C GLU A 295 8.13 7.70 19.09
N MET A 296 8.67 8.56 19.95
CA MET A 296 9.31 9.80 19.53
C MET A 296 10.51 9.54 18.61
N GLN A 297 11.38 8.58 18.95
CA GLN A 297 12.51 8.19 18.11
C GLN A 297 12.05 7.66 16.74
N ARG A 298 10.98 6.86 16.72
CA ARG A 298 10.38 6.37 15.48
C ARG A 298 9.87 7.51 14.60
N LEU A 299 9.17 8.48 15.19
CA LEU A 299 8.65 9.64 14.47
C LEU A 299 9.77 10.53 13.92
N ILE A 300 10.83 10.78 14.71
CA ILE A 300 12.01 11.53 14.26
C ILE A 300 12.66 10.84 13.06
N ARG A 301 12.85 9.52 13.12
CA ARG A 301 13.43 8.75 12.00
C ARG A 301 12.56 8.82 10.75
N GLN A 302 11.24 8.65 10.88
CA GLN A 302 10.32 8.78 9.74
C GLN A 302 10.39 10.18 9.11
N GLN A 303 10.49 11.23 9.93
CA GLN A 303 10.61 12.59 9.42
C GLN A 303 11.96 12.81 8.71
N GLN A 304 13.05 12.25 9.23
CA GLN A 304 14.37 12.30 8.59
C GLN A 304 14.37 11.56 7.26
N ASP A 305 13.82 10.34 7.22
CA ASP A 305 13.73 9.52 6.00
C ASP A 305 12.90 10.22 4.92
N SER A 306 11.76 10.83 5.28
CA SER A 306 10.94 11.62 4.34
C SER A 306 11.70 12.81 3.77
N ARG A 307 12.41 13.58 4.63
CA ARG A 307 13.21 14.73 4.18
C ARG A 307 14.35 14.32 3.25
N TYR A 308 15.01 13.19 3.56
CA TYR A 308 16.06 12.64 2.73
C TYR A 308 15.54 12.21 1.36
N GLN A 309 14.40 11.50 1.31
CA GLN A 309 13.77 11.09 0.06
C GLN A 309 13.36 12.29 -0.81
N ASP A 310 12.83 13.35 -0.20
CA ASP A 310 12.48 14.58 -0.93
C ASP A 310 13.72 15.31 -1.45
N SER A 311 14.82 15.32 -0.69
CA SER A 311 16.09 15.88 -1.17
C SER A 311 16.63 15.07 -2.35
N LEU A 312 16.65 13.75 -2.22
CA LEU A 312 17.12 12.84 -3.26
C LEU A 312 16.31 13.01 -4.55
N ARG A 313 14.98 13.14 -4.45
CA ARG A 313 14.10 13.39 -5.61
C ARG A 313 14.45 14.73 -6.29
N ARG A 314 14.68 15.80 -5.51
CA ARG A 314 15.07 17.11 -6.06
C ARG A 314 16.46 17.09 -6.71
N ASP A 315 17.40 16.32 -6.16
CA ASP A 315 18.73 16.16 -6.74
C ASP A 315 18.65 15.38 -8.06
N GLN A 316 17.90 14.26 -8.09
CA GLN A 316 17.65 13.47 -9.31
C GLN A 316 16.95 14.30 -10.40
N GLN A 317 15.94 15.10 -10.02
CA GLN A 317 15.23 15.95 -10.98
C GLN A 317 16.16 17.01 -11.58
N ARG A 318 16.96 17.70 -10.75
CA ARG A 318 17.94 18.68 -11.23
C ARG A 318 19.00 18.04 -12.14
N GLU A 319 19.43 16.83 -11.85
CA GLU A 319 20.39 16.11 -12.69
C GLU A 319 19.77 15.74 -14.05
N SER A 320 18.53 15.25 -14.05
CA SER A 320 17.80 14.96 -15.29
C SER A 320 17.57 16.20 -16.14
N GLU A 321 17.16 17.32 -15.52
CA GLU A 321 16.94 18.60 -16.21
C GLU A 321 18.24 19.12 -16.83
N ARG A 322 19.37 19.02 -16.12
CA ARG A 322 20.68 19.40 -16.67
C ARG A 322 21.08 18.51 -17.84
N LEU A 323 20.89 17.19 -17.72
CA LEU A 323 21.22 16.26 -18.79
C LEU A 323 20.38 16.58 -20.04
N GLU A 324 19.09 16.82 -19.87
CA GLU A 324 18.19 17.17 -20.96
C GLU A 324 18.57 18.51 -21.62
N GLN A 325 18.90 19.54 -20.82
CA GLN A 325 19.39 20.82 -21.35
C GLN A 325 20.68 20.63 -22.16
N THR A 326 21.65 19.89 -21.63
CA THR A 326 22.91 19.65 -22.34
C THR A 326 22.70 18.85 -23.63
N GLN A 327 21.76 17.91 -23.66
CA GLN A 327 21.41 17.16 -24.86
C GLN A 327 20.72 18.05 -25.90
N ARG A 328 19.77 18.90 -25.49
CA ARG A 328 19.10 19.85 -26.37
C ARG A 328 20.10 20.84 -26.99
N GLU A 329 20.96 21.43 -26.17
CA GLU A 329 22.02 22.33 -26.67
C GLU A 329 23.00 21.64 -27.63
N GLN A 330 23.32 20.36 -27.39
CA GLN A 330 24.17 19.58 -28.30
C GLN A 330 23.47 19.31 -29.63
N MET A 331 22.19 18.93 -29.59
CA MET A 331 21.39 18.71 -30.80
C MET A 331 21.22 20.01 -31.60
N GLU A 332 20.93 21.13 -30.94
CA GLU A 332 20.82 22.44 -31.59
C GLU A 332 22.14 22.88 -32.22
N ARG A 333 23.26 22.73 -31.49
CA ARG A 333 24.59 23.04 -32.03
C ARG A 333 24.95 22.16 -33.22
N GLU A 334 24.61 20.88 -33.18
CA GLU A 334 24.87 19.97 -34.29
C GLU A 334 23.98 20.30 -35.50
N HIS A 335 22.70 20.62 -35.26
CA HIS A 335 21.78 21.06 -36.31
C HIS A 335 22.28 22.33 -36.99
N GLN A 336 22.65 23.35 -36.21
CA GLN A 336 23.22 24.60 -36.72
C GLN A 336 24.53 24.37 -37.49
N ARG A 337 25.37 23.42 -37.05
CA ARG A 337 26.60 23.08 -37.77
C ARG A 337 26.32 22.47 -39.14
N ILE A 338 25.38 21.51 -39.20
CA ILE A 338 24.99 20.85 -40.45
C ILE A 338 24.33 21.85 -41.41
N GLU A 339 23.47 22.74 -40.89
CA GLU A 339 22.82 23.79 -41.67
C GLU A 339 23.83 24.79 -42.23
N ASN A 340 24.75 25.30 -41.41
CA ASN A 340 25.82 26.19 -41.86
C ASN A 340 26.73 25.53 -42.92
N GLN A 341 27.04 24.24 -42.75
CA GLN A 341 27.78 23.48 -43.75
C GLN A 341 27.01 23.39 -45.07
N TRP A 342 25.69 23.16 -45.02
CA TRP A 342 24.84 23.15 -46.21
C TRP A 342 24.83 24.51 -46.92
N LEU A 343 24.70 25.62 -46.18
CA LEU A 343 24.73 26.97 -46.74
C LEU A 343 26.06 27.26 -47.45
N LEU A 344 27.19 26.92 -46.82
CA LEU A 344 28.51 27.08 -47.43
C LEU A 344 28.69 26.22 -48.69
N TRP A 345 28.26 24.96 -48.66
CA TRP A 345 28.26 24.11 -49.85
C TRP A 345 27.38 24.69 -50.96
N ARG A 346 26.15 25.13 -50.64
CA ARG A 346 25.22 25.66 -51.63
C ARG A 346 25.73 26.97 -52.24
N LYS A 347 26.40 27.83 -51.45
CA LYS A 347 27.13 29.01 -51.95
C LYS A 347 28.17 28.63 -53.01
N SER A 348 28.97 27.57 -52.76
CA SER A 348 30.00 27.13 -53.71
C SER A 348 29.44 26.58 -55.03
N GLN A 349 28.20 26.07 -55.01
CA GLN A 349 27.52 25.52 -56.20
C GLN A 349 26.70 26.58 -56.97
N LEU A 350 26.50 27.77 -56.39
CA LEU A 350 25.68 28.82 -56.99
C LEU A 350 26.35 29.34 -58.27
N LYS A 351 25.64 29.29 -59.40
CA LYS A 351 26.23 29.76 -60.66
C LYS A 351 26.41 31.29 -60.69
N PRO A 352 27.52 31.80 -61.26
CA PRO A 352 27.73 33.23 -61.42
C PRO A 352 26.70 33.84 -62.38
N GLU A 353 26.48 35.15 -62.28
CA GLU A 353 25.51 35.85 -63.14
C GLU A 353 25.90 35.76 -64.62
N PRO A 354 24.95 35.43 -65.54
CA PRO A 354 25.26 35.33 -66.95
C PRO A 354 25.55 36.72 -67.57
N SER A 355 26.72 36.87 -68.18
CA SER A 355 27.14 38.10 -68.89
C SER A 355 26.44 38.32 -70.24
N SER A 356 25.72 37.32 -70.76
CA SER A 356 25.04 37.35 -72.05
C SER A 356 23.51 37.36 -71.87
N ASP A 357 22.83 38.29 -72.53
CA ASP A 357 21.37 38.45 -72.44
C ASP A 357 20.57 37.41 -73.26
N LYS A 358 21.24 36.51 -74.00
CA LYS A 358 20.56 35.60 -74.94
C LYS A 358 19.81 34.42 -74.28
N ASP A 359 20.17 34.05 -73.05
CA ASP A 359 19.50 32.97 -72.29
C ASP A 359 19.37 33.32 -70.78
N ALA A 360 19.35 34.61 -70.47
CA ALA A 360 19.27 35.12 -69.11
C ALA A 360 17.85 35.57 -68.75
N SER A 361 17.38 35.16 -67.58
CA SER A 361 16.13 35.63 -66.97
C SER A 361 16.44 36.70 -65.92
N LYS A 362 15.88 37.91 -66.07
CA LYS A 362 16.05 39.00 -65.09
C LYS A 362 14.97 38.92 -64.03
N VAL A 363 15.35 38.52 -62.82
CA VAL A 363 14.42 38.27 -61.72
C VAL A 363 14.57 39.36 -60.65
N ALA A 364 13.47 40.05 -60.36
CA ALA A 364 13.39 41.01 -59.27
C ALA A 364 12.65 40.39 -58.09
N ILE A 365 13.37 40.12 -56.99
CA ILE A 365 12.87 39.47 -55.79
C ILE A 365 12.60 40.54 -54.73
N ARG A 366 11.39 40.58 -54.22
CA ARG A 366 11.02 41.39 -53.05
C ARG A 366 11.13 40.53 -51.80
N LEU A 367 12.06 40.89 -50.93
CA LEU A 367 12.23 40.32 -49.60
C LEU A 367 11.18 40.90 -48.64
N GLU A 368 10.94 40.22 -47.51
CA GLU A 368 10.00 40.66 -46.47
C GLU A 368 10.43 41.94 -45.77
N ASN A 369 11.74 42.20 -45.69
CA ASN A 369 12.29 43.45 -45.17
C ASN A 369 12.03 44.66 -46.10
N GLY A 370 11.31 44.46 -47.21
CA GLY A 370 11.01 45.48 -48.21
C GLY A 370 12.15 45.73 -49.22
N GLN A 371 13.30 45.06 -49.07
CA GLN A 371 14.40 45.17 -50.01
C GLN A 371 14.06 44.47 -51.32
N ARG A 372 14.44 45.11 -52.43
CA ARG A 372 14.27 44.59 -53.78
C ARG A 372 15.63 44.16 -54.33
N LEU A 373 15.85 42.86 -54.42
CA LEU A 373 17.02 42.27 -55.07
C LEU A 373 16.73 42.09 -56.56
N VAL A 374 17.72 42.37 -57.41
CA VAL A 374 17.60 42.13 -58.84
C VAL A 374 18.83 41.33 -59.27
N ARG A 375 18.61 40.10 -59.73
CA ARG A 375 19.68 39.21 -60.20
C ARG A 375 19.30 38.56 -61.52
N LYS A 376 20.29 38.34 -62.38
CA LYS A 376 20.13 37.57 -63.62
C LYS A 376 20.41 36.10 -63.32
N PHE A 377 19.50 35.21 -63.72
CA PHE A 377 19.65 33.77 -63.62
C PHE A 377 19.68 33.15 -65.01
N ASP A 378 20.38 32.03 -65.18
CA ASP A 378 20.35 31.24 -66.42
C ASP A 378 18.98 30.56 -66.55
N ALA A 379 18.32 30.71 -67.71
CA ALA A 379 16.99 30.19 -67.94
C ALA A 379 16.89 28.65 -67.88
N SER A 380 18.02 27.95 -68.06
CA SER A 380 18.09 26.48 -68.04
C SER A 380 18.11 25.86 -66.63
N LEU A 381 18.30 26.67 -65.59
CA LEU A 381 18.42 26.23 -64.20
C LEU A 381 17.06 25.94 -63.54
N PRO A 382 17.03 25.09 -62.50
CA PRO A 382 15.85 24.90 -61.67
C PRO A 382 15.54 26.14 -60.83
N THR A 383 14.27 26.30 -60.48
CA THR A 383 13.78 27.42 -59.66
C THR A 383 14.29 27.33 -58.22
N GLU A 384 14.71 26.15 -57.75
CA GLU A 384 15.48 25.95 -56.51
C GLU A 384 16.72 26.85 -56.41
N GLU A 385 17.35 27.23 -57.54
CA GLU A 385 18.50 28.15 -57.52
C GLU A 385 18.11 29.56 -57.02
N ILE A 386 16.87 29.99 -57.29
CA ILE A 386 16.33 31.28 -56.79
C ILE A 386 16.05 31.17 -55.28
N TYR A 387 15.53 30.03 -54.81
CA TYR A 387 15.36 29.74 -53.38
C TYR A 387 16.70 29.74 -52.66
N ALA A 388 17.70 29.02 -53.18
CA ALA A 388 19.04 28.99 -52.63
C ALA A 388 19.68 30.39 -52.55
N PHE A 389 19.50 31.22 -53.59
CA PHE A 389 20.00 32.60 -53.58
C PHE A 389 19.36 33.45 -52.48
N VAL A 390 18.04 33.34 -52.29
CA VAL A 390 17.33 34.09 -51.23
C VAL A 390 17.73 33.60 -49.85
N GLU A 391 17.87 32.28 -49.64
CA GLU A 391 18.31 31.67 -48.38
C GLU A 391 19.73 32.13 -47.99
N LEU A 392 20.66 32.18 -48.96
CA LEU A 392 22.03 32.69 -48.76
C LEU A 392 22.05 34.19 -48.46
N GLN A 393 21.12 34.97 -49.03
CA GLN A 393 20.98 36.40 -48.75
C GLN A 393 20.39 36.65 -47.36
N LEU A 394 19.43 35.84 -46.91
CA LEU A 394 18.84 35.95 -45.58
C LEU A 394 19.84 35.65 -44.47
N HIS A 395 20.77 34.72 -44.73
CA HIS A 395 21.88 34.39 -43.83
C HIS A 395 23.12 35.29 -44.01
N ASP A 396 23.04 36.36 -44.82
CA ASP A 396 24.16 37.27 -45.15
C ASP A 396 25.43 36.58 -45.69
N MET A 397 25.32 35.36 -46.20
CA MET A 397 26.44 34.52 -46.63
C MET A 397 27.02 34.94 -47.98
N LEU A 398 26.26 35.69 -48.79
CA LEU A 398 26.68 36.16 -50.11
C LEU A 398 27.82 37.18 -50.08
N ASN A 399 27.92 37.98 -49.02
CA ASN A 399 28.97 39.00 -48.84
C ASN A 399 30.18 38.49 -48.02
N SER A 400 30.13 37.25 -47.52
CA SER A 400 31.19 36.68 -46.70
C SER A 400 32.37 36.20 -47.58
N GLU A 401 33.60 36.63 -47.28
CA GLU A 401 34.84 36.18 -47.96
C GLU A 401 35.30 34.78 -47.48
N ASN A 402 34.37 33.85 -47.27
CA ASN A 402 34.66 32.49 -46.80
C ASN A 402 34.86 31.50 -47.97
N ASP A 403 35.70 31.86 -48.95
CA ASP A 403 35.85 31.10 -50.20
C ASP A 403 37.04 30.12 -50.21
N THR A 404 37.61 29.76 -49.05
CA THR A 404 38.94 29.13 -49.01
C THR A 404 38.99 27.62 -48.74
N LEU A 405 37.86 26.90 -48.65
CA LEU A 405 37.88 25.44 -48.47
C LEU A 405 36.83 24.72 -49.34
N PRO A 406 37.15 23.54 -49.92
CA PRO A 406 36.15 22.71 -50.58
C PRO A 406 35.16 22.19 -49.53
N VAL A 407 33.93 22.70 -49.56
CA VAL A 407 32.85 22.25 -48.68
C VAL A 407 32.09 21.14 -49.40
N TYR A 408 31.83 20.03 -48.71
CA TYR A 408 31.05 18.91 -49.23
C TYR A 408 29.59 19.03 -48.80
N GLN A 409 28.67 18.50 -49.60
CA GLN A 409 27.25 18.41 -49.24
C GLN A 409 27.11 17.57 -47.95
N PRO A 410 26.40 18.06 -46.93
CA PRO A 410 26.15 17.28 -45.72
C PRO A 410 25.36 16.00 -46.04
N ALA A 411 25.83 14.86 -45.54
CA ALA A 411 25.21 13.56 -45.80
C ALA A 411 23.81 13.48 -45.16
N ASN A 412 22.82 13.02 -45.93
CA ASN A 412 21.42 12.84 -45.51
C ASN A 412 20.71 14.10 -44.98
N TYR A 413 21.21 15.30 -45.27
CA TYR A 413 20.55 16.56 -44.92
C TYR A 413 19.75 17.10 -46.11
N GLN A 414 18.43 17.15 -45.97
CA GLN A 414 17.55 17.83 -46.91
C GLN A 414 17.12 19.16 -46.30
N HIS A 415 17.63 20.26 -46.85
CA HIS A 415 17.31 21.58 -46.37
C HIS A 415 15.84 21.92 -46.62
N GLN A 416 15.19 22.46 -45.59
CA GLN A 416 13.82 22.95 -45.67
C GLN A 416 13.87 24.47 -45.60
N TYR A 417 13.45 25.12 -46.68
CA TYR A 417 13.40 26.58 -46.76
C TYR A 417 12.33 27.12 -45.81
N SER A 418 12.67 28.13 -45.02
CA SER A 418 11.75 28.80 -44.08
C SER A 418 10.73 29.72 -44.76
N PHE A 419 10.80 29.84 -46.10
CA PHE A 419 9.97 30.72 -46.90
C PHE A 419 9.58 30.09 -48.24
N LYS A 420 8.56 30.68 -48.86
CA LYS A 420 8.07 30.37 -50.20
C LYS A 420 8.28 31.56 -51.13
N LEU A 421 8.54 31.28 -52.39
CA LEU A 421 8.64 32.29 -53.44
C LEU A 421 7.39 32.24 -54.32
N ILE A 422 6.71 33.38 -54.46
CA ILE A 422 5.48 33.51 -55.25
C ILE A 422 5.65 34.52 -56.37
N THR A 423 5.06 34.22 -57.52
CA THR A 423 4.79 35.22 -58.56
C THR A 423 3.53 36.00 -58.18
N PRO A 424 3.45 37.33 -58.41
CA PRO A 424 2.30 38.12 -57.98
C PRO A 424 1.12 38.10 -58.98
N VAL A 425 1.39 37.98 -60.29
CA VAL A 425 0.35 38.03 -61.34
C VAL A 425 0.72 37.11 -62.52
N PRO A 426 -0.04 36.04 -62.80
CA PRO A 426 -1.01 35.40 -61.90
C PRO A 426 -0.32 34.86 -60.64
N ARG A 427 -1.00 34.87 -59.48
CA ARG A 427 -0.40 34.38 -58.23
C ARG A 427 -0.11 32.88 -58.32
N ARG A 428 1.17 32.48 -58.27
CA ARG A 428 1.59 31.07 -58.32
C ARG A 428 2.84 30.84 -57.47
N GLU A 429 2.80 29.79 -56.65
CA GLU A 429 3.94 29.28 -55.89
C GLU A 429 4.96 28.63 -56.82
N LEU A 430 6.24 28.83 -56.53
CA LEU A 430 7.34 28.28 -57.30
C LEU A 430 7.77 26.93 -56.75
N ASP A 431 7.66 25.90 -57.59
CA ASP A 431 8.14 24.56 -57.28
C ASP A 431 9.67 24.51 -57.42
N LEU A 432 10.35 23.78 -56.54
CA LEU A 432 11.81 23.69 -56.52
C LEU A 432 12.38 23.08 -57.83
N SER A 433 11.66 22.12 -58.43
CA SER A 433 12.15 21.32 -59.56
C SER A 433 11.85 21.90 -60.95
N THR A 434 11.01 22.94 -61.05
CA THR A 434 10.64 23.52 -62.35
C THR A 434 11.78 24.37 -62.91
N LYS A 435 12.02 24.31 -64.24
CA LYS A 435 13.02 25.17 -64.88
C LYS A 435 12.53 26.62 -64.94
N ILE A 436 13.46 27.57 -64.83
CA ILE A 436 13.16 29.01 -64.87
C ILE A 436 12.54 29.42 -66.22
N SER A 437 12.92 28.78 -67.33
CA SER A 437 12.33 28.99 -68.66
C SER A 437 10.84 28.66 -68.73
N ASP A 438 10.39 27.67 -67.95
CA ASP A 438 9.06 27.08 -68.09
C ASP A 438 8.02 27.83 -67.23
N VAL A 439 8.46 28.73 -66.35
CA VAL A 439 7.59 29.54 -65.50
C VAL A 439 7.18 30.82 -66.23
N SER A 440 5.92 30.87 -66.68
CA SER A 440 5.30 31.92 -67.50
C SER A 440 5.14 33.30 -66.83
N GLY A 441 5.92 33.61 -65.79
CA GLY A 441 5.96 34.91 -65.11
C GLY A 441 7.35 35.33 -64.63
N ILE A 442 8.38 34.51 -64.91
CA ILE A 442 9.77 34.75 -64.51
C ILE A 442 10.64 35.02 -65.76
N TYR A 443 10.47 34.23 -66.83
CA TYR A 443 11.20 34.40 -68.09
C TYR A 443 10.43 35.28 -69.10
N PRO A 444 11.07 36.20 -69.84
CA PRO A 444 12.49 36.61 -69.76
C PRO A 444 12.78 37.64 -68.65
N SER A 445 11.74 38.24 -68.05
CA SER A 445 11.88 39.09 -66.88
C SER A 445 10.65 39.00 -65.99
N GLY A 446 10.84 38.85 -64.67
CA GLY A 446 9.75 38.65 -63.72
C GLY A 446 9.97 39.27 -62.36
N ASN A 447 8.87 39.47 -61.63
CA ASN A 447 8.88 39.90 -60.24
C ASN A 447 8.44 38.72 -59.36
N ILE A 448 9.18 38.46 -58.28
CA ILE A 448 8.90 37.43 -57.29
C ILE A 448 8.78 38.11 -55.93
N VAL A 449 7.90 37.61 -55.08
CA VAL A 449 7.73 38.04 -53.69
C VAL A 449 8.04 36.85 -52.77
N MET A 450 8.83 37.09 -51.73
CA MET A 450 9.10 36.15 -50.65
C MET A 450 7.98 36.24 -49.60
N GLU A 451 7.48 35.09 -49.16
CA GLU A 451 6.48 34.93 -48.09
C GLU A 451 7.00 33.85 -47.12
N ARG A 452 7.19 34.16 -45.84
CA ARG A 452 7.55 33.16 -44.82
C ARG A 452 6.45 32.11 -44.69
N LEU A 453 6.88 30.91 -44.35
CA LEU A 453 5.96 29.90 -43.87
C LEU A 453 5.53 30.31 -42.46
N ASP A 454 4.25 30.60 -42.27
CA ASP A 454 3.68 30.72 -40.92
C ASP A 454 3.86 29.36 -40.21
N GLU A 455 4.61 29.33 -39.10
CA GLU A 455 4.73 28.16 -38.21
C GLU A 455 3.44 27.86 -37.45
#